data_AF-A0A810MU60-F1
#
_entry.id   AF-A0A810MU60-F1
#
_cell.length_a   1.000
_cell.length_b   1.000
_cell.length_c   1.000
_cell.angle_alpha   90.00
_cell.angle_beta   90.00
_cell.angle_gamma   90.00
#
_symmetry.space_group_name_H-M   'P 1'
#
loop_
_entity.id
_entity.type
_entity.pdbx_description
1 polymer ?
#
loop_
_entity_poly.entity_id
_entity_poly.type
_entity_poly.pdbx_seq_one_letter_code
_entity_poly.pdbx_strand_id
1 'polypeptide(L)'
;MATDSPRASSVWTEMPFMRGPIGAERLRAWLPTQRTNRTRATNRRERVLAHDWARTRLCQILQLTDARKWNGYVPPGVDEHGRPVRDERRHALIELLRDVQAADEQAAGSTE
;
A
#
# COMPACT_ATOMS: atom_id res chain seq x y z
N MET A 1 -21.96 -10.47 -5.87
CA MET A 1 -21.54 -9.21 -6.52
C MET A 1 -20.11 -8.94 -6.08
N ALA A 2 -19.13 -9.11 -6.97
CA ALA A 2 -17.74 -8.82 -6.64
C ALA A 2 -17.62 -7.29 -6.52
N THR A 3 -17.35 -6.80 -5.31
CA THR A 3 -16.95 -5.43 -5.09
C THR A 3 -15.58 -5.25 -5.75
N ASP A 4 -15.61 -4.74 -6.98
CA ASP A 4 -14.44 -4.42 -7.79
C ASP A 4 -13.66 -3.33 -7.04
N SER A 5 -12.80 -3.77 -6.11
CA SER A 5 -11.98 -2.88 -5.32
C SER A 5 -11.11 -2.12 -6.31
N PRO A 6 -11.22 -0.78 -6.36
CA PRO A 6 -10.67 -0.04 -7.47
C PRO A 6 -9.16 -0.25 -7.53
N ARG A 7 -8.71 -0.80 -8.67
CA ARG A 7 -7.31 -1.13 -8.98
C ARG A 7 -6.41 0.07 -8.70
N ALA A 8 -5.24 -0.17 -8.13
CA ALA A 8 -4.21 0.85 -7.97
C ALA A 8 -3.61 1.20 -9.33
N SER A 9 -4.24 2.14 -10.05
CA SER A 9 -3.75 2.73 -11.30
C SER A 9 -2.97 4.02 -11.01
N SER A 10 -1.97 4.33 -11.84
CA SER A 10 -1.18 5.57 -11.74
C SER A 10 -1.95 6.75 -12.34
N VAL A 11 -1.79 7.94 -11.74
CA VAL A 11 -2.33 9.21 -12.27
C VAL A 11 -1.93 9.43 -13.72
N TRP A 12 -0.68 9.12 -14.05
CA TRP A 12 -0.16 9.33 -15.39
C TRP A 12 -0.73 8.35 -16.42
N THR A 13 -1.14 7.16 -15.98
CA THR A 13 -1.78 6.15 -16.83
C THR A 13 -3.21 6.55 -17.17
N GLU A 14 -3.94 7.14 -16.22
CA GLU A 14 -5.34 7.54 -16.44
C GLU A 14 -5.49 8.94 -17.06
N MET A 15 -4.51 9.83 -16.88
CA MET A 15 -4.58 11.23 -17.33
C MET A 15 -4.99 11.43 -18.79
N PRO A 16 -4.50 10.63 -19.78
CA PRO A 16 -4.92 10.76 -21.16
C PRO A 16 -6.44 10.55 -21.38
N PHE A 17 -7.07 9.75 -20.53
CA PHE A 17 -8.50 9.39 -20.61
C PHE A 17 -9.41 10.30 -19.76
N MET A 18 -8.83 11.27 -19.05
CA MET A 18 -9.52 12.19 -18.15
C MET A 18 -9.85 13.55 -18.78
N ARG A 19 -9.80 13.66 -20.12
CA ARG A 19 -10.14 14.89 -20.84
C ARG A 19 -11.64 14.97 -21.19
N GLY A 20 -12.16 16.19 -21.26
CA GLY A 20 -13.58 16.46 -21.58
C GLY A 20 -14.55 16.15 -20.43
N PRO A 21 -15.87 16.35 -20.64
CA PRO A 21 -16.88 16.21 -19.59
C PRO A 21 -16.94 14.79 -18.99
N ILE A 22 -16.82 13.75 -19.82
CA ILE A 22 -16.75 12.34 -19.39
C ILE A 22 -15.48 12.08 -18.56
N GLY A 23 -14.34 12.66 -18.98
CA GLY A 23 -13.09 12.57 -18.25
C GLY A 23 -13.13 13.24 -16.88
N ALA A 24 -13.86 14.34 -16.74
CA ALA A 24 -14.05 15.04 -15.47
C ALA A 24 -14.91 14.23 -14.48
N GLU A 25 -15.89 13.47 -14.95
CA GLU A 25 -16.66 12.54 -14.12
C GLU A 25 -15.81 11.36 -13.67
N ARG A 26 -15.05 10.77 -14.59
CA ARG A 26 -14.11 9.69 -14.29
C ARG A 26 -13.06 10.11 -13.26
N LEU A 27 -12.54 11.33 -13.37
CA LEU A 27 -11.63 11.92 -12.38
C LEU A 27 -12.31 12.07 -11.01
N ARG A 28 -13.55 12.59 -10.97
CA ARG A 28 -14.33 12.72 -9.72
C ARG A 28 -14.55 11.38 -9.02
N ALA A 29 -14.81 10.32 -9.78
CA ALA A 29 -14.95 8.96 -9.24
C ALA A 29 -13.62 8.37 -8.75
N TRP A 30 -12.51 8.69 -9.42
CA TRP A 30 -11.21 8.07 -9.18
C TRP A 30 -10.39 8.73 -8.05
N LEU A 31 -10.51 10.04 -7.87
CA LEU A 31 -9.77 10.79 -6.83
C LEU A 31 -9.99 10.27 -5.40
N PRO A 32 -11.22 9.94 -4.96
CA PRO A 32 -11.44 9.36 -3.63
C PRO A 32 -10.66 8.07 -3.40
N THR A 33 -10.64 7.17 -4.39
CA THR A 33 -9.83 5.94 -4.31
C THR A 33 -8.35 6.24 -4.13
N GLN A 34 -7.81 7.19 -4.89
CA GLN A 34 -6.40 7.57 -4.78
C GLN A 34 -6.07 8.15 -3.41
N ARG A 35 -6.97 8.96 -2.84
CA ARG A 35 -6.82 9.48 -1.47
C ARG A 35 -6.78 8.33 -0.46
N THR A 36 -7.74 7.40 -0.52
CA THR A 36 -7.75 6.22 0.36
C THR A 36 -6.48 5.40 0.24
N ASN A 37 -5.98 5.17 -0.98
CA ASN A 37 -4.76 4.41 -1.21
C ASN A 37 -3.53 5.12 -0.63
N ARG A 38 -3.44 6.45 -0.78
CA ARG A 38 -2.38 7.26 -0.18
C ARG A 38 -2.44 7.21 1.35
N THR A 39 -3.61 7.41 1.94
CA THR A 39 -3.80 7.31 3.40
C THR A 39 -3.37 5.94 3.92
N ARG A 40 -3.79 4.85 3.26
CA ARG A 40 -3.37 3.49 3.64
C ARG A 40 -1.85 3.31 3.55
N ALA A 41 -1.22 3.83 2.49
CA ALA A 41 0.23 3.76 2.35
C ALA A 41 0.96 4.55 3.45
N THR A 42 0.52 5.77 3.73
CA THR A 42 1.05 6.60 4.83
C THR A 42 0.92 5.88 6.17
N ASN A 43 -0.28 5.38 6.52
CA ASN A 43 -0.50 4.68 7.78
C ASN A 43 0.40 3.45 7.93
N ARG A 44 0.57 2.65 6.86
CA ARG A 44 1.51 1.50 6.88
C ARG A 44 2.94 1.95 7.14
N ARG A 45 3.37 3.01 6.44
CA ARG A 45 4.72 3.57 6.61
C ARG A 45 4.93 4.03 8.05
N GLU A 46 4.02 4.82 8.60
CA GLU A 46 4.12 5.35 9.96
C GLU A 46 4.24 4.24 10.99
N ARG A 47 3.38 3.22 10.89
CA ARG A 47 3.39 2.07 11.79
C ARG A 47 4.71 1.29 11.73
N VAL A 48 5.21 0.99 10.53
CA VAL A 48 6.52 0.31 10.40
C VAL A 48 7.66 1.18 10.95
N LEU A 49 7.61 2.49 10.74
CA LEU A 49 8.67 3.41 11.22
C LEU A 49 8.66 3.60 12.75
N ALA A 50 7.52 3.34 13.41
CA ALA A 50 7.39 3.38 14.86
C ALA A 50 8.15 2.24 15.57
N HIS A 51 8.40 1.13 14.86
CA HIS A 51 9.04 -0.06 15.40
C HIS A 51 10.47 -0.23 14.87
N ASP A 52 11.48 -0.13 15.74
CA ASP A 52 12.90 -0.24 15.38
C ASP A 52 13.23 -1.55 14.66
N TRP A 53 12.71 -2.68 15.16
CA TRP A 53 12.88 -4.00 14.55
C TRP A 53 12.26 -4.07 13.15
N ALA A 54 11.11 -3.41 12.95
CA ALA A 54 10.39 -3.41 11.68
C ALA A 54 11.12 -2.58 10.63
N ARG A 55 11.74 -1.46 11.03
CA ARG A 55 12.61 -0.65 10.15
C ARG A 55 13.78 -1.47 9.61
N THR A 56 14.47 -2.19 10.48
CA THR A 56 15.61 -3.04 10.10
C THR A 56 15.18 -4.14 9.14
N ARG A 57 14.08 -4.84 9.44
CA ARG A 57 13.54 -5.90 8.57
C ARG A 57 13.07 -5.35 7.21
N LEU A 58 12.44 -4.17 7.19
CA LEU A 58 12.05 -3.51 5.94
C LEU A 58 13.25 -3.21 5.05
N CYS A 59 14.33 -2.68 5.62
CA CYS A 59 15.57 -2.43 4.89
C CYS A 59 16.15 -3.70 4.27
N GLN A 60 16.07 -4.84 4.96
CA GLN A 60 16.51 -6.14 4.43
C GLN A 60 15.62 -6.62 3.28
N ILE A 61 14.30 -6.55 3.43
CA ILE A 61 13.33 -6.98 2.41
C ILE A 61 13.49 -6.18 1.11
N LEU A 62 13.62 -4.85 1.23
CA LEU A 62 13.66 -3.94 0.10
C LEU A 62 15.08 -3.54 -0.32
N GLN A 63 16.10 -4.07 0.35
CA GLN A 63 17.51 -3.71 0.15
C GLN A 63 17.73 -2.19 0.21
N LEU A 64 17.11 -1.54 1.20
CA LEU A 64 17.20 -0.09 1.41
C LEU A 64 18.28 0.24 2.43
N THR A 65 18.95 1.37 2.22
CA THR A 65 19.88 1.94 3.22
C THR A 65 19.16 2.59 4.40
N ASP A 66 17.91 3.03 4.20
CA ASP A 66 17.10 3.71 5.21
C ASP A 66 15.61 3.40 4.96
N ALA A 67 14.92 2.94 6.00
CA ALA A 67 13.51 2.61 6.00
C ALA A 67 12.62 3.82 5.65
N ARG A 68 13.06 5.06 5.94
CA ARG A 68 12.33 6.30 5.62
C ARG A 68 12.18 6.54 4.11
N LYS A 69 12.96 5.85 3.28
CA LYS A 69 12.82 5.89 1.81
C LYS A 69 11.61 5.11 1.32
N TRP A 70 11.07 4.18 2.11
CA TRP A 70 9.86 3.45 1.76
C TRP A 70 8.61 4.31 1.91
N ASN A 71 7.78 4.37 0.88
CA ASN A 71 6.56 5.19 0.83
C ASN A 71 5.29 4.42 1.27
N GLY A 72 5.42 3.24 1.86
CA GLY A 72 4.28 2.41 2.25
C GLY A 72 3.65 1.63 1.10
N TYR A 73 4.30 1.61 -0.07
CA TYR A 73 3.86 0.82 -1.23
C TYR A 73 4.05 -0.67 -0.98
N VAL A 74 3.04 -1.45 -1.39
CA VAL A 74 3.08 -2.92 -1.42
C VAL A 74 2.68 -3.32 -2.83
N PRO A 75 3.49 -4.13 -3.54
CA PRO A 75 3.16 -4.58 -4.88
C PRO A 75 1.80 -5.29 -4.94
N PRO A 76 1.02 -5.11 -6.02
CA PRO A 76 -0.22 -5.85 -6.22
C PRO A 76 0.06 -7.36 -6.30
N GLY A 77 -0.87 -8.17 -5.81
CA GLY A 77 -0.76 -9.63 -5.85
C GLY A 77 -1.16 -10.25 -7.19
N VAL A 78 -1.59 -9.43 -8.14
CA VAL A 78 -2.01 -9.83 -9.48
C VAL A 78 -1.40 -8.90 -10.51
N ASP A 79 -1.18 -9.41 -11.72
CA ASP A 79 -0.71 -8.62 -12.86
C ASP A 79 -1.85 -7.82 -13.52
N GLU A 80 -1.54 -7.16 -14.63
CA GLU A 80 -2.50 -6.40 -15.43
C GLU A 80 -3.62 -7.29 -16.01
N HIS A 81 -3.34 -8.58 -16.23
CA HIS A 81 -4.30 -9.58 -16.72
C HIS A 81 -5.05 -10.31 -15.59
N GLY A 82 -4.84 -9.93 -14.33
CA GLY A 82 -5.49 -10.54 -13.17
C GLY A 82 -4.91 -11.89 -12.76
N ARG A 83 -3.76 -12.28 -13.32
CA ARG A 83 -3.07 -13.52 -12.95
C ARG A 83 -2.28 -13.30 -11.67
N PRO A 84 -2.23 -14.28 -10.76
CA PRO A 84 -1.48 -14.16 -9.52
C PRO A 84 0.01 -13.98 -9.78
N VAL A 85 0.61 -12.98 -9.15
CA VAL A 85 2.06 -12.72 -9.20
C VAL A 85 2.69 -13.29 -7.92
N ARG A 86 3.63 -14.21 -8.08
CA ARG A 86 4.46 -14.70 -6.97
C ARG A 86 5.68 -13.80 -6.85
N ASP A 87 5.60 -12.86 -5.92
CA ASP A 87 6.71 -11.98 -5.56
C ASP A 87 7.09 -12.24 -4.09
N GLU A 88 8.28 -12.77 -3.88
CA GLU A 88 8.82 -13.06 -2.54
C GLU A 88 8.93 -11.80 -1.68
N ARG A 89 9.30 -10.66 -2.28
CA ARG A 89 9.38 -9.39 -1.54
C ARG A 89 8.01 -8.94 -1.10
N ARG A 90 6.98 -9.14 -1.93
CA ARG A 90 5.59 -8.86 -1.55
C ARG A 90 5.15 -9.73 -0.37
N HIS A 91 5.45 -11.03 -0.39
CA HIS A 91 5.12 -11.91 0.74
C HIS A 91 5.81 -11.46 2.03
N ALA A 92 7.12 -11.19 1.97
CA ALA A 92 7.87 -10.72 3.13
C ALA A 92 7.36 -9.37 3.66
N LEU A 93 6.93 -8.45 2.79
CA LEU A 93 6.27 -7.21 3.18
C LEU A 93 4.92 -7.45 3.88
N ILE A 94 4.12 -8.39 3.38
CA ILE A 94 2.83 -8.73 3.99
C ILE A 94 3.02 -9.34 5.38
N GLU A 95 4.00 -10.22 5.53
CA GLU A 95 4.37 -10.79 6.84
C GLU A 95 4.85 -9.72 7.81
N LEU A 96 5.76 -8.84 7.39
CA LEU A 96 6.19 -7.69 8.19
C LEU A 96 5.01 -6.86 8.69
N LEU A 97 4.04 -6.57 7.81
CA LEU A 97 2.86 -5.78 8.17
C LEU A 97 1.93 -6.49 9.15
N ARG A 98 1.83 -7.83 9.07
CA ARG A 98 1.08 -8.64 10.04
C ARG A 98 1.75 -8.62 11.40
N ASP A 99 3.07 -8.73 11.44
CA ASP A 99 3.81 -8.71 12.70
C ASP A 99 3.73 -7.33 13.38
N VAL A 100 3.78 -6.25 12.60
CA VAL A 100 3.55 -4.89 13.12
C VAL A 100 2.12 -4.74 13.65
N GLN A 101 1.12 -5.33 12.97
CA GLN A 101 -0.26 -5.35 13.48
C GLN A 101 -0.38 -6.07 14.80
N ALA A 102 0.23 -7.26 14.93
CA ALA A 102 0.22 -7.99 16.19
C ALA A 102 0.92 -7.21 17.32
N ALA A 103 2.03 -6.54 17.01
CA ALA A 103 2.74 -5.71 17.99
C ALA A 103 1.91 -4.49 18.45
N ASP A 104 1.21 -3.83 17.53
CA ASP A 104 0.34 -2.70 17.85
C ASP A 104 -0.86 -3.15 18.73
N GLU A 105 -1.44 -4.32 18.45
CA GLU A 105 -2.53 -4.89 19.22
C GLU A 105 -2.09 -5.29 20.64
N GLN A 106 -0.89 -5.89 20.78
CA GLN A 106 -0.32 -6.21 22.08
C GLN A 106 -0.05 -4.95 22.92
N ALA A 107 0.47 -3.89 22.29
CA ALA A 107 0.70 -2.61 22.97
C ALA A 107 -0.63 -1.97 23.42
N ALA A 108 -1.67 -2.03 22.60
CA ALA A 108 -3.00 -1.52 22.94
C ALA A 108 -3.65 -2.31 24.10
N GLY A 109 -3.57 -3.64 24.07
CA GLY A 109 -4.12 -4.50 25.13
C GLY A 109 -3.32 -4.51 26.44
N SER A 110 -2.08 -4.02 26.45
CA SER A 110 -1.28 -3.89 27.70
C SER A 110 -1.55 -2.59 28.46
N THR A 111 -2.46 -1.75 27.96
CA THR A 111 -2.77 -0.43 28.54
C THR A 111 -4.08 -0.45 29.36
N GLU A 112 -4.68 -1.63 29.57
CA GLU A 112 -5.87 -1.85 30.41
C GLU A 112 -5.55 -2.47 31.78
#